data_AF-A0A534ZLM8-F1
#
_entry.id   AF-A0A534ZLM8-F1
#
_cell.length_a   1.000
_cell.length_b   1.000
_cell.length_c   1.000
_cell.angle_alpha   90.00
_cell.angle_beta   90.00
_cell.angle_gamma   90.00
#
_symmetry.space_group_name_H-M   'P 1'
#
loop_
_entity.id
_entity.type
_entity.pdbx_description
1 polymer ?
#
loop_
_entity_poly.entity_id
_entity_poly.type
_entity_poly.pdbx_seq_one_letter_code
_entity_poly.pdbx_strand_id
1 'polypeptide(L)' 'MVDGSQRVEFEDVVVVRRAGLVVMCRVGPRVVGVPTRCMLPGTTISGTADRGRLVLPREVALNIGLV' A
#
# COMPACT_ATOMS: atom_id res chain seq x y z
N MET A 1 -3.92 -20.73 -13.19
CA MET A 1 -2.60 -20.10 -12.96
C MET A 1 -2.87 -18.65 -12.62
N VAL A 2 -2.78 -18.26 -11.35
CA VAL A 2 -2.85 -16.84 -10.99
C VAL A 2 -1.47 -16.25 -11.26
N ASP A 3 -1.42 -15.32 -12.20
CA ASP A 3 -0.21 -14.68 -12.69
C ASP A 3 0.53 -14.01 -11.52
N GLY A 4 1.60 -14.65 -11.05
CA GLY A 4 2.38 -14.23 -9.88
C GLY A 4 3.19 -12.94 -10.06
N SER A 5 2.88 -12.13 -11.07
CA SER A 5 3.72 -11.00 -11.51
C SER A 5 3.05 -9.63 -11.45
N GLN A 6 1.76 -9.52 -11.13
CA GLN A 6 1.09 -8.22 -11.07
C GLN A 6 1.18 -7.60 -9.67
N ARG A 7 2.38 -7.37 -9.16
CA ARG A 7 2.60 -6.48 -8.01
C ARG A 7 2.83 -5.06 -8.52
N VAL A 8 2.23 -4.09 -7.84
CA VAL A 8 2.44 -2.67 -8.10
C VAL A 8 3.19 -2.07 -6.92
N GLU A 9 4.11 -1.19 -7.26
CA GLU A 9 5.06 -0.62 -6.32
C GLU A 9 4.81 0.88 -6.34
N PHE A 10 4.44 1.41 -5.18
CA PHE A 10 4.21 2.82 -4.99
C PHE A 10 5.40 3.40 -4.25
N GLU A 11 6.06 4.35 -4.90
CA GLU A 11 7.06 5.20 -4.29
C GLU A 11 6.35 6.42 -3.68
N ASP A 12 6.99 7.07 -2.70
CA ASP A 12 6.46 8.27 -2.06
C ASP A 12 5.23 8.09 -1.17
N VAL A 13 5.05 6.91 -0.59
CA VAL A 13 3.88 6.61 0.22
C VAL A 13 4.07 7.10 1.65
N VAL A 14 3.15 7.94 2.11
CA VAL A 14 3.14 8.48 3.48
C VAL A 14 2.07 7.81 4.30
N VAL A 15 2.44 7.25 5.46
CA VAL A 15 1.44 6.68 6.36
C VAL A 15 0.68 7.79 7.08
N VAL A 16 -0.62 7.92 6.80
CA VAL A 16 -1.48 8.91 7.45
C VAL A 16 -1.94 8.42 8.82
N ARG A 17 -2.35 7.16 8.92
CA ARG A 17 -2.87 6.59 10.17
C ARG A 17 -2.77 5.07 10.17
N ARG A 18 -2.49 4.47 11.33
CA ARG A 18 -2.61 3.02 11.55
C ARG A 18 -3.84 2.73 12.40
N ALA A 19 -4.75 1.91 11.90
CA ALA A 19 -5.97 1.50 12.58
C ALA A 19 -6.02 -0.04 12.63
N GLY A 20 -5.33 -0.63 13.61
CA GLY A 20 -5.27 -2.07 13.82
C GLY A 20 -4.71 -2.81 12.60
N LEU A 21 -5.60 -3.46 11.84
CA LEU A 21 -5.27 -4.24 10.65
C LEU A 21 -5.31 -3.45 9.33
N VAL A 22 -5.66 -2.17 9.38
CA VAL A 22 -5.71 -1.29 8.20
C VAL A 22 -4.81 -0.09 8.43
N VAL A 23 -3.94 0.18 7.46
CA VAL A 23 -3.06 1.35 7.45
C VAL A 23 -3.56 2.30 6.36
N MET A 24 -3.96 3.50 6.76
CA MET A 24 -4.24 4.59 5.83
C MET A 24 -2.92 5.13 5.31
N CYS A 25 -2.68 4.91 4.03
CA CYS A 25 -1.50 5.36 3.30
C CYS A 25 -1.93 6.44 2.31
N ARG A 26 -1.16 7.51 2.21
CA ARG A 26 -1.28 8.51 1.17
C ARG A 26 -0.27 8.20 0.08
N VAL A 27 -0.79 7.92 -1.11
CA VAL A 27 -0.02 7.71 -2.33
C VAL A 27 -0.23 8.94 -3.20
N GLY A 28 0.77 9.84 -3.23
CA GLY A 28 0.64 11.14 -3.89
C GLY A 28 -0.59 11.94 -3.41
N PRO A 29 -1.57 12.25 -4.27
CA PRO A 29 -2.78 12.98 -3.86
C PRO A 29 -3.87 12.10 -3.23
N ARG A 30 -3.76 10.77 -3.31
CA ARG A 30 -4.83 9.85 -2.88
C ARG A 30 -4.53 9.27 -1.51
N VAL A 31 -5.54 9.20 -0.64
CA VAL A 31 -5.47 8.47 0.64
C VAL A 31 -6.24 7.18 0.50
N VAL A 32 -5.59 6.06 0.81
CA VAL A 32 -6.12 4.71 0.64
C VAL A 32 -5.95 3.89 1.91
N GLY A 33 -6.95 3.07 2.23
CA GLY A 33 -6.88 2.11 3.33
C GLY A 33 -6.25 0.81 2.86
N VAL A 34 -5.05 0.51 3.36
CA VAL A 34 -4.29 -0.68 2.98
C VAL A 34 -4.34 -1.70 4.11
N PRO A 35 -4.95 -2.88 3.90
CA PRO A 35 -4.92 -3.93 4.90
C PRO A 35 -3.50 -4.49 5.05
N THR A 36 -2.99 -4.59 6.28
CA THR A 36 -1.64 -5.10 6.56
C THR A 36 -1.42 -6.53 6.06
N ARG A 37 -2.49 -7.31 5.91
CA ARG A 37 -2.45 -8.67 5.35
C ARG A 37 -2.13 -8.72 3.85
N CYS A 38 -2.35 -7.63 3.11
CA CYS A 38 -2.07 -7.54 1.68
C CYS A 38 -0.75 -6.82 1.38
N MET A 39 -0.03 -6.33 2.41
CA MET A 39 1.28 -5.71 2.21
C MET A 39 2.30 -6.79 1.85
N LEU A 40 2.98 -6.60 0.72
CA LEU A 40 3.99 -7.53 0.22
C LEU A 40 5.39 -7.16 0.75
N PRO A 41 6.31 -8.14 0.81
CA PRO A 41 7.72 -7.87 1.14
C PRO A 41 8.32 -6.87 0.15
N GLY A 42 9.06 -5.88 0.68
CA GLY A 42 9.52 -4.70 -0.07
C GLY A 42 8.82 -3.40 0.33
N THR A 43 7.78 -3.48 1.17
CA THR A 43 7.19 -2.33 1.86
C THR A 43 8.14 -1.82 2.94
N THR A 44 8.59 -0.58 2.85
CA THR A 44 9.52 0.04 3.82
C THR A 44 8.83 0.95 4.84
N ILE A 45 7.54 1.24 4.66
CA ILE A 45 6.78 2.08 5.59
C ILE A 45 6.58 1.41 6.97
N SER A 46 7.24 1.94 7.99
CA SER A 46 7.30 1.33 9.32
C SER A 46 6.52 2.09 10.40
N GLY A 47 6.36 3.42 10.25
CA GLY A 47 5.71 4.28 11.24
C GLY A 47 4.49 5.06 10.72
N THR A 48 3.80 5.77 11.61
CA THR A 48 2.84 6.83 11.23
C THR A 48 3.64 8.08 10.84
N ALA A 49 3.21 8.82 9.83
CA ALA A 49 3.95 9.90 9.17
C ALA A 49 5.28 9.48 8.51
N ASP A 50 5.51 8.17 8.41
CA ASP A 50 6.67 7.61 7.72
C ASP A 50 6.46 7.62 6.21
N ARG A 51 7.49 8.02 5.47
CA ARG A 51 7.50 8.09 4.00
C ARG A 51 8.40 7.00 3.46
N GLY A 52 7.86 6.16 2.58
CA GLY A 52 8.62 5.08 2.02
C GLY A 52 7.95 4.45 0.83
N ARG A 53 8.23 3.16 0.67
CA ARG A 53 7.74 2.34 -0.44
C ARG A 53 6.64 1.43 0.05
N LEU A 54 5.59 1.31 -0.74
CA LEU A 54 4.49 0.39 -0.49
C LEU A 54 4.34 -0.55 -1.68
N VAL A 55 4.40 -1.85 -1.42
CA VAL A 55 4.23 -2.89 -2.44
C VAL A 55 2.90 -3.60 -2.20
N LEU A 56 2.04 -3.58 -3.21
CA LEU A 56 0.71 -4.20 -3.17
C LEU A 56 0.48 -5.09 -4.38
N PRO A 57 -0.38 -6.12 -4.26
CA PRO A 57 -0.89 -6.80 -5.45
C PRO A 57 -1.77 -5.83 -6.26
N ARG A 58 -1.68 -5.91 -7.59
CA ARG A 58 -2.41 -5.06 -8.54
C ARG A 58 -3.91 -5.16 -8.35
N GLU A 59 -4.43 -6.34 -8.02
CA GLU A 59 -5.85 -6.52 -7.71
C GLU A 59 -6.31 -5.64 -6.56
N VAL A 60 -5.50 -5.53 -5.49
CA VAL A 60 -5.80 -4.65 -4.36
C VAL A 60 -5.70 -3.20 -4.77
N ALA A 61 -4.67 -2.84 -5.53
CA ALA A 61 -4.52 -1.47 -6.04
C ALA A 61 -5.67 -1.04 -6.95
N LEU A 62 -6.17 -1.92 -7.82
CA LEU A 62 -7.38 -1.70 -8.62
C LEU A 62 -8.61 -1.55 -7.73
N ASN A 63 -8.76 -2.43 -6.73
CA ASN A 63 -9.92 -2.42 -5.82
C ASN A 63 -10.00 -1.12 -5.00
N ILE A 64 -8.87 -0.58 -4.57
CA ILE A 64 -8.78 0.70 -3.83
C ILE A 64 -8.62 1.93 -4.75
N GLY A 65 -8.60 1.73 -6.07
CA GLY A 65 -8.53 2.79 -7.07
C GLY A 65 -7.21 3.56 -7.09
N LEU A 66 -6.07 2.89 -6.90
CA LEU A 66 -4.75 3.48 -7.12
C LEU A 66 -4.29 3.42 -8.58
N VAL A 67 -4.90 2.56 -9.41
CA VAL A 67 -4.66 2.42 -10.85
C VAL A 67 -5.96 2.38 -11.62
#